data_AF-Q5G2X3-F1
#
_entry.id   AF-Q5G2X3-F1
#
_cell.length_a   1.000
_cell.length_b   1.000
_cell.length_c   1.000
_cell.angle_alpha   90.00
_cell.angle_beta   90.00
_cell.angle_gamma   90.00
#
_symmetry.space_group_name_H-M   'P 1'
#
loop_
_entity.id
_entity.type
_entity.pdbx_description
1 polymer ?
#
loop_
_entity_poly.entity_id
_entity_poly.type
_entity_poly.pdbx_seq_one_letter_code
_entity_poly.pdbx_strand_id
1 'polypeptide(L)'
;TCSLVVLDKEGKPLTISPSGRKNQNIIVWMDHRAITQAERINALHHRVLDYVGGIISPEMQTPKLLWLKQHMPNTWANAGYYFDLPDFLTWRATGDDTRSLCSTVCKWTYMGHE
;
A
#
# COMPACT_ATOMS: atom_id res chain seq x y z
N THR A 1 -2.28 -0.86 -11.22
CA THR A 1 -1.40 0.29 -10.94
C THR A 1 -0.97 0.20 -9.49
N CYS A 2 0.28 0.52 -9.13
CA CYS A 2 0.79 0.43 -7.75
C CYS A 2 0.42 1.67 -6.90
N SER A 3 -0.72 2.30 -7.15
CA SER A 3 -1.18 3.45 -6.39
C SER A 3 -1.89 2.98 -5.12
N LEU A 4 -1.45 3.48 -3.96
CA LEU A 4 -1.98 3.13 -2.63
C LEU A 4 -3.01 4.17 -2.19
N VAL A 5 -4.25 3.76 -1.95
CA VAL A 5 -5.31 4.60 -1.37
C VAL A 5 -5.41 4.32 0.12
N VAL A 6 -5.47 5.37 0.93
CA VAL A 6 -5.64 5.28 2.40
C VAL A 6 -6.93 5.97 2.83
N LEU A 7 -7.73 5.28 3.64
CA LEU A 7 -8.98 5.79 4.20
C LEU A 7 -9.00 5.57 5.71
N ASP A 8 -9.74 6.41 6.43
CA ASP A 8 -10.02 6.22 7.85
C ASP A 8 -11.02 5.08 8.11
N LYS A 9 -11.35 4.85 9.38
CA LYS A 9 -12.25 3.77 9.83
C LYS A 9 -13.68 3.93 9.30
N GLU A 10 -14.06 5.15 8.94
CA GLU A 10 -15.34 5.51 8.37
C GLU A 10 -15.32 5.54 6.83
N GLY A 11 -14.21 5.12 6.20
CA GLY A 11 -14.06 5.07 4.75
C GLY A 11 -13.84 6.44 4.10
N LYS A 12 -13.48 7.47 4.86
CA LYS A 12 -13.20 8.83 4.34
C LYS A 12 -11.70 9.01 4.04
N PRO A 13 -11.33 9.92 3.13
CA PRO A 13 -9.94 10.20 2.79
C PRO A 13 -9.09 10.58 4.01
N LEU A 14 -8.00 9.85 4.22
CA LEU A 14 -7.02 10.11 5.27
C LEU A 14 -5.67 10.54 4.65
N THR A 15 -5.11 11.64 5.13
CA THR A 15 -3.91 12.24 4.51
C THR A 15 -2.70 11.30 4.53
N ILE A 16 -2.00 11.22 3.40
CA ILE A 16 -0.67 10.59 3.25
C ILE A 16 0.39 11.60 2.76
N SER A 17 0.07 12.89 2.87
CA SER A 17 0.90 14.00 2.39
C SER A 17 1.48 14.81 3.54
N PRO A 18 2.74 15.29 3.43
CA PRO A 18 3.32 16.25 4.37
C PRO A 18 2.50 17.55 4.52
N SER A 19 1.71 17.90 3.51
CA SER A 19 0.82 19.07 3.56
C SER A 19 -0.36 18.93 4.53
N GLY A 20 -0.61 17.72 5.06
CA GLY A 20 -1.73 17.45 5.97
C GLY A 20 -3.12 17.48 5.32
N ARG A 21 -3.23 17.81 4.02
CA ARG A 21 -4.53 17.90 3.33
C ARG A 21 -5.13 16.50 3.13
N LYS A 22 -6.30 16.26 3.72
CA LYS A 22 -7.03 14.98 3.66
C LYS A 22 -7.32 14.47 2.25
N ASN A 23 -7.46 15.37 1.28
CA ASN A 23 -7.72 15.01 -0.13
C ASN A 23 -6.48 14.46 -0.86
N GLN A 24 -5.29 14.50 -0.26
CA GLN A 24 -4.11 13.78 -0.74
C GLN A 24 -3.96 12.48 0.04
N ASN A 25 -4.84 11.52 -0.29
CA ASN A 25 -4.91 10.22 0.35
C ASN A 25 -4.42 9.07 -0.57
N ILE A 26 -3.76 9.40 -1.68
CA ILE A 26 -3.26 8.42 -2.67
C ILE A 26 -1.76 8.62 -2.90
N ILE A 27 -0.95 7.61 -2.57
CA ILE A 27 0.45 7.56 -3.01
C ILE A 27 0.45 7.00 -4.43
N VAL A 28 0.90 7.79 -5.41
CA VAL A 28 0.95 7.38 -6.82
C VAL A 28 1.98 6.26 -7.02
N TRP A 29 1.76 5.38 -8.01
CA TRP A 29 2.66 4.26 -8.31
C TRP A 29 4.13 4.67 -8.46
N MET A 30 4.41 5.77 -9.16
CA MET A 30 5.75 6.33 -9.41
C MET A 30 6.41 7.04 -8.21
N ASP A 31 5.78 7.04 -7.03
CA ASP A 31 6.36 7.65 -5.84
C ASP A 31 7.46 6.75 -5.25
N HIS A 32 8.65 7.31 -5.05
CA HIS A 32 9.85 6.62 -4.55
C HIS A 32 10.22 6.97 -3.10
N ARG A 33 9.30 7.53 -2.30
CA ARG A 33 9.60 7.89 -0.90
C ARG A 33 10.04 6.70 -0.04
N ALA A 34 9.70 5.49 -0.46
CA ALA A 34 9.89 4.25 0.29
C ALA A 34 11.17 3.47 -0.09
N ILE A 35 12.18 4.11 -0.71
CA ILE A 35 13.45 3.47 -1.09
C ILE A 35 14.11 2.77 0.10
N THR A 36 14.28 3.47 1.23
CA THR A 36 14.98 2.92 2.40
C THR A 36 14.20 1.76 3.05
N GLN A 37 12.87 1.76 2.95
CA GLN A 37 12.02 0.66 3.40
C GLN A 37 12.12 -0.54 2.46
N ALA A 38 12.19 -0.33 1.14
CA ALA A 38 12.41 -1.40 0.17
C ALA A 38 13.78 -2.08 0.39
N GLU A 39 14.85 -1.30 0.56
CA GLU A 39 16.19 -1.81 0.90
C GLU A 39 16.17 -2.65 2.18
N ARG A 40 15.51 -2.15 3.24
CA ARG A 40 15.36 -2.88 4.50
C ARG A 40 14.59 -4.19 4.33
N ILE A 41 13.53 -4.21 3.51
CA ILE A 41 12.77 -5.43 3.22
C ILE A 41 13.64 -6.43 2.43
N ASN A 42 14.37 -5.96 1.43
CA ASN A 42 15.26 -6.78 0.62
C ASN A 42 16.37 -7.45 1.44
N ALA A 43 16.91 -6.77 2.45
CA ALA A 43 17.91 -7.32 3.37
C ALA A 43 17.41 -8.48 4.23
N LEU A 44 16.09 -8.72 4.31
CA LEU A 44 15.52 -9.86 5.05
C LEU A 44 15.61 -11.17 4.28
N HIS A 45 15.83 -11.13 2.96
CA HIS A 45 15.85 -12.32 2.08
C HIS A 45 14.65 -13.26 2.30
N HIS A 46 13.47 -12.69 2.57
CA HIS A 46 12.26 -13.47 2.84
C HIS A 46 11.76 -14.17 1.58
N ARG A 47 11.28 -15.42 1.68
CA ARG A 47 10.86 -16.25 0.53
C ARG A 47 9.83 -15.59 -0.41
N VAL A 48 8.98 -14.71 0.14
CA VAL A 48 7.97 -13.99 -0.68
C VAL A 48 8.60 -13.11 -1.75
N LEU A 49 9.88 -12.73 -1.57
CA LEU A 49 10.62 -11.92 -2.52
C LEU A 49 10.99 -12.70 -3.79
N ASP A 50 11.03 -14.04 -3.72
CA ASP A 50 11.32 -14.89 -4.88
C ASP A 50 10.28 -14.66 -6.01
N TYR A 51 9.06 -14.30 -5.63
CA TYR A 51 7.95 -14.00 -6.56
C TYR A 51 8.02 -12.60 -7.19
N VAL A 52 8.98 -11.76 -6.78
CA VAL A 52 9.25 -10.44 -7.39
C VAL A 52 10.68 -10.35 -7.94
N GLY A 53 11.35 -11.48 -8.16
CA GLY A 53 12.72 -11.53 -8.67
C GLY A 53 13.79 -11.25 -7.61
N GLY A 54 13.48 -11.49 -6.34
CA GLY A 54 14.38 -11.32 -5.19
C GLY A 54 14.52 -9.89 -4.69
N ILE A 55 14.01 -8.88 -5.42
CA ILE A 55 14.15 -7.46 -5.08
C ILE A 55 12.79 -6.78 -5.18
N ILE A 56 12.25 -6.34 -4.05
CA ILE A 56 11.03 -5.54 -3.99
C ILE A 56 11.32 -4.10 -4.43
N SER A 57 10.44 -3.55 -5.27
CA SER A 57 10.52 -2.15 -5.71
C SER A 57 9.90 -1.21 -4.66
N PRO A 58 10.44 0.01 -4.47
CA PRO A 58 9.79 1.04 -3.63
C PRO A 58 8.40 1.44 -4.13
N GLU A 59 8.06 1.12 -5.37
CA GLU A 59 6.73 1.36 -5.94
C GLU A 59 5.68 0.36 -5.44
N MET A 60 6.08 -0.78 -4.88
CA MET A 60 5.17 -1.77 -4.30
C MET A 60 4.60 -1.31 -2.96
N GLN A 61 3.56 -2.00 -2.48
CA GLN A 61 2.74 -1.48 -1.40
C GLN A 61 3.36 -1.69 -0.02
N THR A 62 4.00 -2.83 0.23
CA THR A 62 4.59 -3.11 1.54
C THR A 62 5.72 -2.13 1.94
N PRO A 63 6.63 -1.67 1.05
CA PRO A 63 7.53 -0.56 1.36
C PRO A 63 6.78 0.74 1.70
N LYS A 64 5.77 1.13 0.91
CA LYS A 64 4.96 2.34 1.15
C LYS A 64 4.23 2.30 2.50
N LEU A 65 3.69 1.13 2.87
CA LEU A 65 3.05 0.93 4.17
C LEU A 65 4.04 1.05 5.32
N LEU A 66 5.23 0.45 5.19
CA LEU A 66 6.29 0.59 6.19
C LEU A 66 6.72 2.05 6.34
N TRP A 67 6.80 2.79 5.23
CA TRP A 67 7.11 4.22 5.25
C TRP A 67 6.03 5.00 6.00
N LEU A 68 4.74 4.73 5.72
CA LEU A 68 3.62 5.37 6.41
C LEU A 68 3.63 5.10 7.91
N LYS A 69 3.90 3.86 8.32
CA LYS A 69 4.00 3.49 9.73
C LYS A 69 5.08 4.28 10.48
N GLN A 70 6.21 4.56 9.81
CA GLN A 70 7.36 5.27 10.40
C GLN A 70 7.18 6.79 10.39
N HIS A 71 6.67 7.36 9.30
CA HIS A 71 6.64 8.80 9.09
C HIS A 71 5.29 9.44 9.42
N MET A 72 4.21 8.66 9.43
CA MET A 72 2.85 9.13 9.65
C MET A 72 2.11 8.26 10.68
N PRO A 73 2.61 8.16 11.92
CA PRO A 73 2.02 7.30 12.95
C PRO A 73 0.55 7.64 13.25
N ASN A 74 0.18 8.92 13.17
CA ASN A 74 -1.21 9.34 13.33
C ASN A 74 -2.11 8.83 12.18
N THR A 75 -1.66 8.91 10.93
CA THR A 75 -2.38 8.31 9.79
C THR A 75 -2.46 6.80 9.96
N TRP A 76 -1.37 6.15 10.36
CA TRP A 76 -1.32 4.70 10.59
C TRP A 76 -2.32 4.24 11.67
N ALA A 77 -2.41 4.96 12.79
CA ALA A 77 -3.32 4.64 13.89
C ALA A 77 -4.81 4.84 13.54
N ASN A 78 -5.10 5.74 12.60
CA ASN A 78 -6.48 6.10 12.22
C ASN A 78 -6.94 5.46 10.91
N ALA A 79 -6.05 4.79 10.17
CA ALA A 79 -6.44 4.11 8.94
C ALA A 79 -7.39 2.94 9.23
N GLY A 80 -8.47 2.88 8.46
CA GLY A 80 -9.37 1.72 8.39
C GLY A 80 -9.08 0.85 7.19
N TYR A 81 -8.68 1.47 6.07
CA TYR A 81 -8.46 0.76 4.82
C TYR A 81 -7.18 1.19 4.12
N TYR A 82 -6.48 0.20 3.58
CA TYR A 82 -5.41 0.35 2.62
C TYR A 82 -5.78 -0.42 1.37
N PHE A 83 -5.93 0.28 0.26
CA PHE A 83 -6.40 -0.28 -1.00
C PHE A 83 -5.35 -0.08 -2.09
N ASP A 84 -5.20 -1.08 -2.95
CA ASP A 84 -4.72 -0.81 -4.31
C ASP A 84 -5.81 -0.03 -5.05
N LEU A 85 -5.45 0.93 -5.90
CA LEU A 85 -6.44 1.79 -6.57
C LEU A 85 -7.57 1.01 -7.30
N PRO A 86 -7.33 -0.13 -7.99
CA PRO A 86 -8.41 -0.93 -8.58
C PRO A 86 -9.42 -1.44 -7.54
N ASP A 87 -8.93 -1.94 -6.40
CA ASP A 87 -9.77 -2.47 -5.34
C ASP A 87 -10.56 -1.35 -4.62
N PHE A 88 -9.98 -0.15 -4.53
CA PHE A 88 -10.73 1.02 -4.04
C PHE A 88 -11.91 1.35 -4.96
N LEU A 89 -11.74 1.24 -6.28
CA LEU A 89 -12.82 1.53 -7.23
C LEU A 89 -13.96 0.52 -7.11
N THR A 90 -13.65 -0.78 -6.96
CA THR A 90 -14.67 -1.82 -6.78
C THR A 90 -15.39 -1.65 -5.45
N TRP A 91 -14.66 -1.40 -4.36
CA TRP A 91 -15.25 -1.11 -3.05
C TRP A 91 -16.15 0.12 -3.09
N ARG A 92 -15.70 1.22 -3.72
CA ARG A 92 -16.50 2.45 -3.83
C ARG A 92 -17.78 2.24 -4.64
N ALA A 93 -17.75 1.36 -5.64
CA ALA A 93 -18.90 1.07 -6.50
C ALA A 93 -19.91 0.11 -5.87
N THR A 94 -19.47 -0.76 -4.96
CA THR A 94 -20.28 -1.92 -4.50
C THR A 94 -20.49 -1.96 -2.99
N GLY A 95 -19.63 -1.29 -2.22
CA GLY A 95 -19.53 -1.46 -0.76
C GLY A 95 -18.81 -2.73 -0.31
N ASP A 96 -18.46 -3.62 -1.25
CA ASP A 96 -17.79 -4.90 -0.97
C ASP A 96 -16.29 -4.69 -0.77
N ASP A 97 -15.75 -5.21 0.33
CA ASP A 97 -14.34 -5.13 0.69
C ASP A 97 -13.54 -6.39 0.30
N THR A 98 -13.99 -7.13 -0.69
CA THR A 98 -13.17 -8.14 -1.39
C THR A 98 -12.01 -7.45 -2.14
N ARG A 99 -10.88 -8.17 -2.28
CA ARG A 99 -9.67 -7.69 -2.98
C ARG A 99 -9.37 -8.57 -4.19
N SER A 100 -8.88 -7.96 -5.27
CA SER A 100 -8.45 -8.69 -6.45
C SER A 100 -7.19 -9.53 -6.18
N LEU A 101 -7.18 -10.77 -6.66
CA LEU A 101 -5.97 -11.60 -6.70
C LEU A 101 -4.85 -10.91 -7.50
N CYS A 102 -5.20 -10.19 -8.57
CA CYS A 102 -4.21 -9.46 -9.37
C CYS A 102 -3.45 -8.45 -8.51
N SER A 103 -4.16 -7.58 -7.79
CA SER A 103 -3.55 -6.56 -6.95
C SER A 103 -2.77 -7.18 -5.80
N THR A 104 -3.40 -8.06 -5.02
CA THR A 104 -2.80 -8.64 -3.80
C THR A 104 -1.57 -9.49 -4.11
N VAL A 105 -1.61 -10.35 -5.12
CA VAL A 105 -0.47 -11.19 -5.50
C VAL A 105 0.66 -10.34 -6.07
N CYS A 106 0.36 -9.46 -7.03
CA CYS A 106 1.42 -8.80 -7.77
C CYS A 106 2.13 -7.69 -6.98
N LYS A 107 1.46 -7.08 -5.98
CA LYS A 107 1.92 -5.82 -5.34
C LYS A 107 1.88 -5.82 -3.80
N TRP A 108 1.24 -6.82 -3.18
CA TRP A 108 1.10 -6.94 -1.72
C TRP A 108 1.72 -8.23 -1.17
N THR A 109 2.44 -9.00 -1.99
CA THR A 109 3.11 -10.25 -1.59
C THR A 109 2.17 -11.37 -1.13
N TYR A 110 0.88 -11.31 -1.51
CA TYR A 110 -0.06 -12.39 -1.21
C TYR A 110 0.30 -13.63 -2.03
N MET A 111 0.41 -14.78 -1.37
CA MET A 111 0.70 -16.07 -2.01
C MET A 111 -0.61 -16.76 -2.33
N GLY A 112 -1.31 -16.32 -3.39
CA GLY A 112 -2.66 -16.83 -3.71
C GLY A 112 -2.76 -18.29 -4.17
N HIS A 113 -1.64 -19.02 -4.21
CA HIS A 113 -1.57 -20.44 -4.51
C HIS A 113 -1.35 -21.30 -3.26
N GLU A 114 -1.10 -20.66 -2.11
CA GLU A 114 -1.08 -21.28 -0.77
C GLU A 114 -2.45 -21.10 -0.10
#